data_AF-A0A7K6RHM7-F1
#
_entry.id   AF-A0A7K6RHM7-F1
#
_cell.length_a   1.000
_cell.length_b   1.000
_cell.length_c   1.000
_cell.angle_alpha   90.00
_cell.angle_beta   90.00
_cell.angle_gamma   90.00
#
_symmetry.space_group_name_H-M   'P 1'
#
loop_
_entity.id
_entity.type
_entity.pdbx_description
1 polymer ?
#
loop_
_entity_poly.entity_id
_entity_poly.type
_entity_poly.pdbx_seq_one_letter_code
_entity_poly.pdbx_strand_id
1 'polypeptide(L)'
;RFHFKKNVRRIITELYIRDNCHPFKATLLVWVQVPMWVCVSLALRNCSVGAMDSEVQEQFSAGGTLWFPDLTAPDSTWILPVALGLMNLLILEV
;
A
#
# COMPACT_ATOMS: atom_id res chain seq x y z
N ARG A 1 13.70 37.82 -11.67
CA ARG A 1 12.94 36.66 -11.13
C ARG A 1 12.99 35.42 -12.05
N PHE A 2 12.86 35.57 -13.38
CA PHE A 2 12.88 34.45 -14.33
C PHE A 2 14.27 33.77 -14.45
N HIS A 3 15.35 34.55 -14.53
CA HIS A 3 16.73 34.05 -14.55
C HIS A 3 17.09 33.22 -13.31
N PHE A 4 16.66 33.67 -12.12
CA PHE A 4 16.90 32.93 -10.88
C PHE A 4 16.21 31.56 -10.89
N LYS A 5 14.93 31.49 -11.30
CA LYS A 5 14.22 30.20 -11.44
C LYS A 5 14.89 29.26 -12.44
N LYS A 6 15.44 29.80 -13.54
CA LYS A 6 16.16 29.00 -14.55
C LYS A 6 17.48 28.44 -13.99
N ASN A 7 18.24 29.25 -13.25
CA ASN A 7 19.48 28.82 -12.62
C ASN A 7 19.23 27.75 -11.54
N VAL A 8 18.23 27.94 -10.68
CA VAL A 8 17.86 26.96 -9.64
C VAL A 8 17.46 25.61 -10.25
N ARG A 9 16.62 25.60 -11.29
CA ARG A 9 16.26 24.33 -11.98
C ARG A 9 17.48 23.61 -12.53
N ARG A 10 18.43 24.35 -13.09
CA ARG A 10 19.65 23.78 -13.66
C ARG A 10 20.52 23.11 -12.59
N ILE A 11 20.71 23.77 -11.44
CA ILE A 11 21.44 23.22 -10.29
C ILE A 11 20.74 21.95 -9.76
N ILE A 12 19.41 21.97 -9.64
CA ILE A 12 18.64 20.80 -9.22
C ILE A 12 18.86 19.65 -10.21
N THR A 13 18.73 19.87 -11.53
CA THR A 13 18.93 18.83 -12.54
C THR A 13 20.36 18.26 -12.52
N GLU A 14 21.39 19.09 -12.32
CA GLU A 14 22.78 18.63 -12.25
C GLU A 14 23.05 17.78 -11.00
N LEU A 15 22.58 18.20 -9.81
CA LEU A 15 22.64 17.40 -8.58
C LEU A 15 21.96 16.04 -8.75
N TYR A 16 20.82 16.09 -9.42
CA TYR A 16 19.92 14.99 -9.63
C TYR A 16 20.49 13.91 -10.57
N ILE A 17 21.24 14.33 -11.60
CA ILE A 17 22.02 13.43 -12.48
C ILE A 17 23.26 12.90 -11.74
N ARG A 18 23.98 13.76 -11.01
CA ARG A 18 25.21 13.38 -10.27
C ARG A 18 24.92 12.31 -9.22
N ASP A 19 23.84 12.48 -8.46
CA ASP A 19 23.45 11.60 -7.36
C ASP A 19 22.51 10.46 -7.84
N ASN A 20 22.26 10.33 -9.15
CA ASN A 20 21.52 9.23 -9.80
C ASN A 20 20.13 8.96 -9.19
N CYS A 21 19.49 10.02 -8.68
CA CYS A 21 18.33 9.92 -7.79
C CYS A 21 17.02 10.05 -8.58
N HIS A 22 16.75 9.16 -9.55
CA HIS A 22 15.47 9.04 -10.33
C HIS A 22 14.20 9.31 -9.47
N PRO A 23 13.34 10.37 -9.68
CA PRO A 23 12.08 10.47 -8.92
C PRO A 23 11.19 9.28 -9.26
N PHE A 24 11.52 8.64 -10.39
CA PHE A 24 10.99 7.36 -10.81
C PHE A 24 11.28 6.25 -9.79
N LYS A 25 12.48 6.22 -9.17
CA LYS A 25 12.79 5.27 -8.09
C LYS A 25 11.90 5.50 -6.86
N ALA A 26 11.63 6.76 -6.51
CA ALA A 26 10.76 7.11 -5.39
C ALA A 26 9.26 6.79 -5.65
N THR A 27 8.83 6.84 -6.92
CA THR A 27 7.44 6.57 -7.31
C THR A 27 7.17 5.13 -7.71
N LEU A 28 8.22 4.34 -8.02
CA LEU A 28 8.10 2.95 -8.47
C LEU A 28 7.33 2.06 -7.48
N LEU A 29 7.57 2.25 -6.17
CA LEU A 29 6.87 1.50 -5.13
C LEU A 29 5.35 1.73 -5.20
N VAL A 30 4.91 2.97 -5.38
CA VAL A 30 3.49 3.30 -5.51
C VAL A 30 2.90 2.64 -6.75
N TRP A 31 3.66 2.61 -7.86
CA TRP A 31 3.23 1.96 -9.10
C TRP A 31 3.02 0.45 -8.98
N VAL A 32 3.77 -0.24 -8.11
CA VAL A 32 3.58 -1.68 -7.84
C VAL A 32 2.52 -1.90 -6.75
N GLN A 33 2.50 -1.04 -5.74
CA GLN A 33 1.61 -1.15 -4.60
C GLN A 33 0.14 -0.96 -4.98
N VAL A 34 -0.18 0.02 -5.85
CA VAL A 34 -1.56 0.32 -6.24
C VAL A 34 -2.20 -0.85 -7.00
N PRO A 35 -1.60 -1.44 -8.05
CA PRO A 35 -2.14 -2.62 -8.71
C PRO A 35 -2.33 -3.80 -7.77
N MET A 36 -1.34 -4.07 -6.91
CA MET A 36 -1.44 -5.15 -5.92
C MET A 36 -2.61 -4.91 -4.97
N TRP A 37 -2.78 -3.69 -4.47
CA TRP A 37 -3.91 -3.32 -3.61
C TRP A 37 -5.25 -3.54 -4.29
N VAL A 38 -5.39 -3.16 -5.57
CA VAL A 38 -6.63 -3.39 -6.34
C VAL A 38 -6.92 -4.89 -6.48
N CYS A 39 -5.93 -5.69 -6.89
CA CYS A 39 -6.09 -7.13 -7.07
C CYS A 39 -6.48 -7.82 -5.76
N VAL A 40 -5.78 -7.52 -4.66
CA VAL A 40 -6.06 -8.10 -3.34
C VAL A 40 -7.45 -7.69 -2.85
N SER A 41 -7.84 -6.43 -3.01
CA SER A 41 -9.16 -5.95 -2.57
C SER A 41 -10.30 -6.65 -3.30
N LEU A 42 -10.18 -6.82 -4.61
CA LEU A 42 -11.18 -7.51 -5.43
C LEU A 42 -11.22 -9.01 -5.10
N ALA A 43 -10.06 -9.65 -4.93
CA ALA A 43 -9.99 -11.06 -4.55
C ALA A 43 -10.65 -11.29 -3.18
N LEU A 44 -10.30 -10.50 -2.17
CA LEU A 44 -10.89 -10.61 -0.83
C LEU A 44 -12.40 -10.38 -0.85
N ARG A 45 -12.90 -9.41 -1.62
CA ARG A 45 -14.34 -9.16 -1.76
C ARG A 45 -15.06 -10.32 -2.45
N ASN A 46 -14.44 -10.92 -3.47
CA ASN A 46 -15.04 -12.06 -4.16
C ASN A 46 -15.07 -13.30 -3.26
N CYS A 47 -14.05 -13.51 -2.43
CA CYS A 47 -14.04 -14.57 -1.41
C CYS A 47 -15.09 -14.31 -0.32
N SER A 48 -15.22 -13.07 0.15
CA SER A 48 -16.15 -12.74 1.25
C SER A 48 -17.63 -12.80 0.84
N VAL A 49 -17.95 -12.46 -0.42
CA VAL A 49 -19.33 -12.51 -0.95
C VAL A 49 -19.69 -13.90 -1.50
N GLY A 50 -18.76 -14.87 -1.50
CA GLY A 50 -19.00 -16.22 -2.01
C GLY A 50 -19.07 -16.29 -3.55
N ALA A 51 -18.50 -15.31 -4.25
CA ALA A 51 -18.50 -15.26 -5.72
C ALA A 51 -17.52 -16.24 -6.37
N MET A 52 -16.54 -16.76 -5.64
CA MET A 52 -15.64 -17.82 -6.11
C MET A 52 -16.24 -19.21 -5.84
N ASP A 53 -16.50 -19.53 -4.57
CA ASP A 53 -17.13 -20.78 -4.14
C ASP A 53 -17.60 -20.66 -2.68
N SER A 54 -18.64 -21.42 -2.31
CA SER A 54 -19.20 -21.38 -0.94
C SER A 54 -18.25 -22.00 0.10
N GLU A 55 -17.48 -23.01 -0.29
CA GLU A 55 -16.48 -23.64 0.60
C GLU A 55 -15.34 -22.68 0.96
N VAL A 56 -14.91 -21.86 0.00
CA VAL A 56 -13.88 -20.83 0.22
C VAL A 56 -14.37 -19.75 1.19
N GLN A 57 -15.64 -19.35 1.09
CA GLN A 57 -16.24 -18.38 2.01
C GLN A 57 -16.29 -18.92 3.44
N GLU A 58 -16.67 -20.19 3.62
CA GLU A 58 -16.70 -20.84 4.93
C GLU A 58 -15.30 -20.93 5.55
N GLN A 59 -14.30 -21.32 4.76
CA GLN A 59 -12.89 -21.34 5.18
C GLN A 59 -12.40 -19.95 5.61
N PHE A 60 -12.78 -18.89 4.92
CA PHE A 60 -12.44 -17.51 5.31
C PHE A 60 -13.19 -17.05 6.56
N SER A 61 -14.42 -17.51 6.77
CA SER A 61 -15.24 -17.12 7.93
C SER A 61 -14.79 -17.83 9.22
N ALA A 62 -14.24 -19.05 9.11
CA ALA A 62 -13.76 -19.83 10.24
C ALA A 62 -12.22 -19.82 10.41
N GLY A 63 -11.49 -19.31 9.41
CA GLY A 63 -10.02 -19.38 9.33
C GLY A 63 -9.27 -18.22 9.98
N GLY A 64 -9.95 -17.31 10.69
CA GLY A 64 -9.31 -16.18 11.35
C GLY A 64 -8.57 -16.54 12.63
N THR A 65 -7.96 -15.54 13.28
CA THR A 65 -7.11 -15.77 14.47
C THR A 65 -7.34 -14.73 15.56
N LEU A 66 -7.12 -15.13 16.81
CA LEU A 66 -7.11 -14.30 18.03
C LEU A 66 -8.31 -13.33 18.14
N TRP A 67 -8.17 -12.07 17.70
CA TRP A 67 -9.21 -11.03 17.79
C TRP A 67 -10.01 -10.81 16.50
N PHE A 68 -9.65 -11.47 15.40
CA PHE A 68 -10.34 -11.39 14.10
C PHE A 68 -10.64 -12.83 13.60
N PRO A 69 -11.64 -13.51 14.17
CA PRO A 69 -11.96 -14.89 13.82
C PRO A 69 -12.58 -15.05 12.42
N ASP A 70 -13.20 -13.99 11.90
CA ASP A 70 -13.85 -13.97 10.59
C ASP A 70 -13.08 -12.99 9.67
N LEU A 71 -12.47 -13.52 8.60
CA LEU A 71 -11.74 -12.71 7.60
C LEU A 71 -12.66 -12.05 6.57
N THR A 72 -13.95 -12.40 6.55
CA THR A 72 -14.94 -11.81 5.63
C THR A 72 -15.51 -10.50 6.17
N ALA A 73 -15.40 -10.29 7.48
CA ALA A 73 -15.88 -9.10 8.18
C ALA A 73 -14.75 -8.06 8.36
N PRO A 74 -15.09 -6.76 8.35
CA PRO A 74 -14.14 -5.72 8.73
C PRO A 74 -13.78 -5.82 10.21
N ASP A 75 -12.53 -5.46 10.55
CA ASP A 75 -12.05 -5.47 11.94
C ASP A 75 -12.79 -4.45 12.81
N SER A 76 -13.69 -4.94 13.66
CA SER A 76 -14.47 -4.14 14.61
C SER A 76 -13.60 -3.53 15.72
N THR A 77 -12.45 -4.13 16.03
CA THR A 77 -11.57 -3.69 17.12
C THR A 77 -10.61 -2.57 16.70
N TRP A 78 -10.51 -2.27 15.40
CA TRP A 78 -9.58 -1.30 14.82
C TRP A 78 -8.09 -1.57 15.08
N ILE A 79 -7.75 -2.74 15.63
CA ILE A 79 -6.37 -3.12 15.95
C ILE A 79 -5.55 -3.24 14.66
N LEU A 80 -6.10 -3.90 13.62
CA LEU A 80 -5.41 -4.09 12.35
C LEU A 80 -5.11 -2.75 11.63
N PRO A 81 -6.10 -1.84 11.44
CA PRO A 81 -5.83 -0.52 10.86
C PRO A 81 -4.75 0.28 11.60
N VAL A 82 -4.79 0.29 12.94
CA VAL A 82 -3.82 1.03 13.76
C VAL A 82 -2.44 0.40 13.65
N ALA A 83 -2.32 -0.93 13.75
CA ALA A 83 -1.06 -1.63 13.60
C ALA A 83 -0.43 -1.41 12.22
N LEU A 84 -1.22 -1.47 11.14
CA LEU A 84 -0.75 -1.17 9.79
C LEU A 84 -0.22 0.27 9.67
N GLY A 85 -0.91 1.25 10.28
CA GLY A 85 -0.46 2.64 10.33
C GLY A 85 0.88 2.81 11.06
N LEU A 86 1.04 2.16 12.21
CA LEU A 86 2.29 2.18 12.98
C LEU A 86 3.44 1.50 12.23
N MET A 87 3.18 0.36 11.58
CA MET A 87 4.18 -0.32 10.76
C MET A 87 4.62 0.53 9.57
N ASN A 88 3.67 1.21 8.91
CA ASN A 88 3.99 2.12 7.82
C ASN A 88 4.84 3.31 8.30
N LEU A 89 4.54 3.88 9.48
CA LEU A 89 5.36 4.93 10.07
C LEU A 89 6.79 4.43 10.31
N LEU A 90 6.93 3.24 10.90
CA LEU A 90 8.23 2.62 11.15
C LEU A 90 9.04 2.37 9.88
N ILE A 91 8.40 1.96 8.78
CA ILE A 91 9.06 1.77 7.47
C ILE A 91 9.55 3.10 6.87
N LEU A 92 8.85 4.21 7.15
CA LEU A 92 9.25 5.53 6.64
C LEU A 92 10.33 6.20 7.49
N GLU A 93 10.38 5.90 8.78
CA GLU A 93 11.35 6.47 9.72
C GLU A 93 12.70 5.74 9.72
N VAL A 94 12.73 4.45 9.37
CA VAL A 94 13.95 3.62 9.25
C VAL A 94 14.54 3.71 7.84
#